data_AF-A0A6V7IEM9-F1
#
_entry.id   AF-A0A6V7IEM9-F1
#
_cell.length_a   1.000
_cell.length_b   1.000
_cell.length_c   1.000
_cell.angle_alpha   90.00
_cell.angle_beta   90.00
_cell.angle_gamma   90.00
#
_symmetry.space_group_name_H-M   'P 1'
#
loop_
_entity.id
_entity.type
_entity.pdbx_description
1 polymer ?
#
loop_
_entity_poly.entity_id
_entity_poly.type
_entity_poly.pdbx_seq_one_letter_code
_entity_poly.pdbx_strand_id
1 'polypeptide(L)'
;SKYKSLLISERTTVDELIQMLLSCYNSKERVEQFSLYEVSEGEEYQRKLHPDDSPLKVTQKWTSVDRHLRIRRNPDYNPHRRK
;
A
#
# COMPACT_ATOMS: atom_id res chain seq x y z
N SER A 1 12.53 -11.51 -6.30
CA SER A 1 11.30 -10.99 -6.93
C SER A 1 11.08 -9.55 -6.53
N LYS A 2 10.87 -8.62 -7.48
CA LYS A 2 10.65 -7.18 -7.21
C LYS A 2 9.17 -6.83 -6.91
N TYR A 3 8.24 -7.69 -7.34
CA TYR A 3 6.80 -7.48 -7.19
C TYR A 3 6.11 -8.72 -6.61
N LYS A 4 4.94 -8.49 -6.02
CA LYS A 4 3.98 -9.49 -5.57
C LYS A 4 2.61 -9.11 -6.10
N SER A 5 1.85 -10.11 -6.52
CA SER A 5 0.47 -9.93 -6.98
C SER A 5 -0.48 -10.55 -5.96
N LEU A 6 -1.56 -9.85 -5.64
CA LEU A 6 -2.63 -10.33 -4.77
C LEU A 6 -3.96 -10.14 -5.51
N LEU A 7 -4.83 -11.13 -5.43
CA LEU A 7 -6.22 -10.97 -5.86
C LEU A 7 -6.99 -10.34 -4.71
N ILE A 8 -7.64 -9.21 -4.96
CA ILE A 8 -8.39 -8.45 -3.95
C ILE A 8 -9.76 -8.05 -4.49
N SER A 9 -10.68 -7.75 -3.57
CA SER A 9 -12.00 -7.24 -3.93
C SER A 9 -11.96 -5.72 -4.17
N GLU A 10 -12.98 -5.15 -4.82
CA GLU A 10 -13.13 -3.69 -4.95
C GLU A 10 -13.32 -2.96 -3.61
N ARG A 11 -13.70 -3.69 -2.55
CA ARG A 11 -13.90 -3.14 -1.20
C ARG A 11 -12.66 -3.23 -0.33
N THR A 12 -11.63 -3.96 -0.78
CA THR A 12 -10.40 -4.14 -0.02
C THR A 12 -9.74 -2.80 0.21
N THR A 13 -9.47 -2.44 1.46
CA THR A 13 -8.79 -1.19 1.82
C THR A 13 -7.27 -1.34 1.73
N VAL A 14 -6.54 -0.22 1.83
CA VAL A 14 -5.07 -0.24 1.90
C VAL A 14 -4.61 -1.04 3.11
N ASP A 15 -5.22 -0.85 4.28
CA ASP A 15 -4.84 -1.57 5.50
C ASP A 15 -5.08 -3.07 5.36
N GLU A 16 -6.22 -3.48 4.78
CA GLU A 16 -6.51 -4.89 4.52
C GLU A 16 -5.52 -5.49 3.52
N LEU A 17 -5.16 -4.77 2.45
CA LEU A 17 -4.15 -5.23 1.49
C LEU A 17 -2.78 -5.44 2.16
N ILE A 18 -2.35 -4.51 3.01
CA ILE A 18 -1.10 -4.63 3.77
C ILE A 18 -1.19 -5.83 4.71
N GLN A 19 -2.31 -5.99 5.43
CA GLN A 19 -2.53 -7.11 6.32
C GLN A 19 -2.46 -8.46 5.57
N MET A 20 -3.10 -8.57 4.42
CA MET A 20 -3.01 -9.76 3.55
C MET A 20 -1.57 -10.05 3.14
N LEU A 21 -0.82 -9.02 2.73
CA LEU A 21 0.58 -9.17 2.36
C LEU A 21 1.42 -9.67 3.54
N LEU A 22 1.26 -9.09 4.74
CA LEU A 22 1.96 -9.53 5.95
C LEU A 22 1.63 -10.99 6.29
N SER A 23 0.36 -11.40 6.15
CA SER A 23 -0.06 -12.79 6.32
C SER A 23 0.61 -13.74 5.34
N CYS A 24 0.79 -13.36 4.06
CA CYS A 24 1.55 -14.17 3.09
C CYS A 24 3.02 -14.38 3.48
N TYR A 25 3.59 -13.48 4.28
CA TYR A 25 4.95 -13.58 4.80
C TYR A 25 5.01 -14.11 6.25
N ASN A 26 3.88 -14.53 6.82
CA ASN A 26 3.77 -14.95 8.22
C ASN A 26 4.32 -13.89 9.21
N SER A 27 4.21 -12.61 8.85
CA SER A 27 4.65 -11.48 9.68
C SER A 27 3.59 -11.09 10.69
N LYS A 28 4.03 -10.80 11.92
CA LYS A 28 3.18 -10.29 13.03
C LYS A 28 3.32 -8.78 13.22
N GLU A 29 3.99 -8.11 12.28
CA GLU A 29 4.14 -6.66 12.32
C GLU A 29 2.79 -5.96 12.17
N ARG A 30 2.72 -4.74 12.69
CA ARG A 30 1.49 -3.95 12.63
C ARG A 30 1.37 -3.28 11.28
N VAL A 31 0.16 -3.21 10.74
CA VAL A 31 -0.14 -2.56 9.46
C VAL A 31 0.36 -1.12 9.42
N GLU A 32 0.27 -0.39 10.52
CA GLU A 32 0.68 1.02 10.61
C GLU A 32 2.19 1.24 10.57
N GLN A 33 2.98 0.17 10.62
CA GLN A 33 4.41 0.22 10.30
C GLN A 33 4.67 0.38 8.80
N PHE A 34 3.63 0.29 7.98
CA PHE A 34 3.73 0.36 6.53
C PHE A 34 2.79 1.42 5.95
N SER A 35 3.11 1.87 4.76
CA SER A 35 2.26 2.73 3.95
C SER A 35 2.29 2.24 2.50
N LEU A 36 1.18 2.37 1.80
CA LEU A 36 1.08 2.11 0.37
C LEU A 36 1.17 3.43 -0.40
N TYR A 37 1.96 3.41 -1.47
CA TYR A 37 2.13 4.54 -2.38
C TYR A 37 1.69 4.14 -3.77
N GLU A 38 1.02 5.05 -4.47
CA GLU A 38 1.04 5.04 -5.93
C GLU A 38 2.27 5.84 -6.41
N VAL A 39 2.95 5.33 -7.42
CA VAL A 39 4.20 5.88 -7.95
C VAL A 39 4.16 5.86 -9.48
N SER A 40 4.67 6.91 -10.13
CA SER A 40 5.07 6.91 -11.54
C SER A 40 6.52 7.38 -11.59
N GLU A 41 7.40 6.57 -12.19
CA GLU A 41 8.82 6.93 -12.33
C GLU A 41 9.00 7.96 -13.46
N GLY A 42 8.16 7.95 -14.49
CA GLY A 42 8.24 8.90 -15.60
C GLY A 42 7.81 10.32 -15.23
N GLU A 43 6.83 10.45 -14.33
CA GLU A 43 6.31 11.74 -13.85
C GLU A 43 7.02 12.23 -12.57
N GLU A 44 8.02 11.50 -12.06
CA GLU A 44 8.61 11.69 -10.73
C GLU A 44 7.55 11.81 -9.61
N TYR A 45 6.43 11.13 -9.80
CA TYR A 45 5.25 11.25 -8.96
C TYR A 45 5.22 10.16 -7.90
N GLN A 46 4.89 10.57 -6.67
CA GLN A 46 4.56 9.65 -5.59
C GLN A 46 3.48 10.23 -4.69
N ARG A 47 2.50 9.41 -4.33
CA ARG A 47 1.46 9.78 -3.37
C ARG A 47 1.20 8.64 -2.41
N LYS A 48 1.20 8.97 -1.11
CA LYS A 48 0.76 8.06 -0.05
C LYS A 48 -0.76 7.92 -0.10
N LEU A 49 -1.25 6.69 -0.11
CA LEU A 49 -2.67 6.38 -0.01
C LEU A 49 -3.15 6.38 1.43
N HIS A 50 -4.41 6.74 1.65
CA HIS A 50 -5.04 6.67 2.97
C HIS A 50 -5.30 5.21 3.35
N PRO A 51 -5.21 4.81 4.63
CA PRO A 51 -5.57 3.48 5.11
C PRO A 51 -6.92 2.95 4.60
N ASP A 52 -7.90 3.85 4.50
CA ASP A 52 -9.28 3.54 4.06
C ASP A 52 -9.49 3.61 2.54
N ASP A 53 -8.49 4.04 1.76
CA ASP A 53 -8.61 4.05 0.30
C ASP A 53 -8.72 2.62 -0.22
N SER A 54 -9.45 2.42 -1.33
CA SER A 54 -9.51 1.12 -2.01
C SER A 54 -8.45 1.04 -3.12
N PRO A 55 -7.38 0.21 -3.00
CA PRO A 55 -6.28 0.19 -3.97
C PRO A 55 -6.74 -0.10 -5.40
N LEU A 56 -7.73 -0.99 -5.57
CA LEU A 56 -8.25 -1.32 -6.89
C LEU A 56 -8.95 -0.12 -7.56
N LYS A 57 -9.69 0.69 -6.78
CA LYS A 57 -10.30 1.93 -7.30
C LYS A 57 -9.26 3.00 -7.62
N VAL A 58 -8.14 3.01 -6.89
CA VAL A 58 -7.00 3.89 -7.20
C VAL A 58 -6.39 3.48 -8.53
N THR A 59 -6.08 2.20 -8.74
CA THR A 59 -5.43 1.73 -9.96
C THR A 59 -6.32 1.86 -11.20
N GLN A 60 -7.64 1.70 -11.08
CA GLN A 60 -8.60 1.91 -12.16
C GLN A 60 -8.64 3.36 -12.69
N LYS A 61 -8.17 4.34 -11.90
CA LYS A 61 -8.13 5.77 -12.29
C LYS A 61 -6.82 6.16 -12.97
N TRP A 62 -5.86 5.24 -13.08
CA TRP A 62 -4.58 5.54 -13.71
C TRP A 62 -4.74 5.76 -15.20
N THR A 63 -4.23 6.89 -15.68
CA THR A 63 -4.18 7.24 -17.10
C THR A 63 -2.88 6.82 -17.77
N SER A 64 -1.83 6.58 -16.98
CA SER A 64 -0.51 6.15 -17.46
C SER A 64 -0.23 4.70 -17.09
N VAL A 65 0.44 3.99 -18.00
CA VAL A 65 0.84 2.58 -17.86
C VAL A 65 2.08 2.37 -16.98
N ASP A 66 2.82 3.44 -16.69
CA ASP A 66 4.04 3.39 -15.87
C ASP A 66 3.77 3.50 -14.36
N ARG A 67 2.50 3.50 -13.96
CA ARG A 67 2.10 3.58 -12.55
C ARG A 67 2.10 2.21 -11.89
N HIS A 68 2.57 2.16 -10.64
CA HIS A 68 2.52 0.97 -9.81
C HIS A 68 2.30 1.30 -8.34
N LEU A 69 1.87 0.29 -7.58
CA LEU A 69 1.79 0.37 -6.12
C LEU A 69 3.12 -0.05 -5.49
N ARG A 70 3.54 0.69 -4.47
CA ARG A 70 4.79 0.44 -3.71
C ARG A 70 4.51 0.50 -2.22
N ILE A 71 4.76 -0.59 -1.51
CA ILE A 71 4.74 -0.62 -0.04
C ILE A 71 6.08 -0.11 0.51
N ARG A 72 6.04 0.67 1.58
CA ARG A 72 7.23 1.16 2.30
C ARG A 72 7.03 1.05 3.81
N ARG A 73 8.13 0.90 4.55
CA ARG A 73 8.13 1.03 6.02
C ARG A 73 8.00 2.50 6.42
N ASN A 74 7.31 2.73 7.53
CA ASN A 74 7.20 4.02 8.21
C ASN A 74 8.29 4.08 9.29
N PRO A 75 9.42 4.78 9.07
CA PRO A 75 10.54 4.82 10.03
C PRO A 75 10.14 5.49 11.35
N ASP A 76 9.21 6.44 11.29
CA ASP A 76 8.73 7.20 12.46
C ASP A 76 7.54 6.53 13.16
N TYR A 77 7.22 5.27 12.83
CA TYR A 77 6.16 4.54 13.51
C TYR A 77 6.53 4.37 14.99
N ASN A 78 5.77 5.04 15.85
CA ASN A 78 5.89 4.91 17.28
C ASN A 78 4.56 4.36 17.84
N PRO A 79 4.54 3.12 18.36
CA PRO A 79 3.31 2.50 18.88
C PRO A 79 2.70 3.26 20.07
N HIS A 80 3.47 4.13 20.73
CA HIS A 80 3.04 4.94 21.87
C HIS A 80 2.61 6.35 21.48
N ARG A 81 2.68 6.74 20.20
CA ARG A 81 2.37 8.09 19.74
C ARG A 81 0.88 8.34 19.47
N ARG A 82 0.00 7.37 19.77
CA ARG A 82 -1.45 7.57 19.74
C ARG A 82 -1.92 8.20 21.06
N LYS A 83 -2.27 9.49 21.01
CA LYS A 83 -3.20 10.16 21.93
C LYS A 83 -4.48 10.44 21.16
#